data_AF-A0A4R7NXS1-F1
#
_entry.id   AF-A0A4R7NXS1-F1
#
_cell.length_a   1.000
_cell.length_b   1.000
_cell.length_c   1.000
_cell.angle_alpha   90.00
_cell.angle_beta   90.00
_cell.angle_gamma   90.00
#
_symmetry.space_group_name_H-M   'P 1'
#
loop_
_entity.id
_entity.type
_entity.pdbx_description
1 polymer ?
#
loop_
_entity_poly.entity_id
_entity_poly.type
_entity_poly.pdbx_seq_one_letter_code
_entity_poly.pdbx_strand_id
1 'polypeptide(L)'
;MPPLLARRPQTPKQTPMRPLLPLLLAVMLSACAKPAWMRSAPPDFSDWFDSQNSIVVQEAARANTCGTPGGESVVSLMRDLPSMQAWSANRGIALVSLNGKPFPEGPYAIVEFGQRPNSGYGIAVSRMAGAKDGDLMLKATFFEPIPGRWSEAEVSSPCVIVALPAAEYSRVRLIDQTGLVRADTEGAP
;
A
#
# COMPACT_ATOMS: atom_id res chain seq x y z
N MET A 1 44.26 4.34 -31.26
CA MET A 1 44.00 3.26 -30.28
C MET A 1 44.87 3.52 -29.05
N PRO A 2 44.34 4.12 -27.96
CA PRO A 2 45.08 4.28 -26.72
C PRO A 2 44.96 3.05 -25.80
N PRO A 3 45.98 2.73 -24.98
CA PRO A 3 46.00 1.53 -24.14
C PRO A 3 45.18 1.68 -22.84
N LEU A 4 44.52 0.58 -22.47
CA LEU A 4 43.78 0.36 -21.22
C LEU A 4 44.73 0.36 -20.01
N LEU A 5 44.57 1.34 -19.11
CA LEU A 5 45.18 1.32 -17.78
C LEU A 5 44.29 0.55 -16.80
N ALA A 6 44.77 -0.61 -16.35
CA ALA A 6 44.13 -1.43 -15.34
C ALA A 6 44.20 -0.77 -13.95
N ARG A 7 43.05 -0.45 -13.36
CA ARG A 7 42.93 -0.01 -11.96
C ARG A 7 43.04 -1.21 -11.02
N ARG A 8 43.97 -1.15 -10.05
CA ARG A 8 44.08 -2.14 -8.97
C ARG A 8 42.96 -1.92 -7.93
N PRO A 9 42.39 -2.99 -7.35
CA PRO A 9 41.45 -2.88 -6.24
C PRO A 9 42.21 -2.53 -4.94
N GLN A 10 41.70 -1.55 -4.20
CA GLN A 10 42.16 -1.21 -2.85
C GLN A 10 41.36 -2.03 -1.82
N THR A 11 42.08 -2.76 -0.96
CA THR A 11 41.53 -3.49 0.18
C THR A 11 41.30 -2.54 1.36
N PRO A 12 40.12 -2.51 1.99
CA PRO A 12 39.89 -1.70 3.17
C PRO A 12 40.63 -2.25 4.39
N LYS A 13 41.38 -1.37 5.07
CA LYS A 13 42.08 -1.60 6.35
C LYS A 13 41.07 -1.95 7.45
N GLN A 14 41.25 -3.11 8.08
CA GLN A 14 40.57 -3.48 9.32
C GLN A 14 41.17 -2.69 10.50
N THR A 15 40.31 -1.99 11.24
CA THR A 15 40.68 -1.26 12.46
C THR A 15 40.41 -2.17 13.68
N PRO A 16 41.34 -2.27 14.65
CA PRO A 16 41.21 -3.19 15.77
C PRO A 16 40.17 -2.75 16.81
N MET A 17 39.37 -3.73 17.23
CA MET A 17 38.44 -3.71 18.35
C MET A 17 39.17 -3.42 19.67
N ARG A 18 38.67 -2.47 20.46
CA ARG A 18 39.05 -2.27 21.87
C ARG A 18 37.99 -2.87 22.79
N PRO A 19 38.37 -3.62 23.83
CA PRO A 19 37.44 -4.23 24.78
C PRO A 19 37.26 -3.39 26.05
N LEU A 20 36.21 -3.78 26.78
CA LEU A 20 36.01 -3.71 28.24
C LEU A 20 35.81 -2.34 28.91
N LEU A 21 34.62 -2.15 29.49
CA LEU A 21 34.39 -1.55 30.82
C LEU A 21 32.96 -1.93 31.31
N PRO A 22 32.61 -1.77 32.61
CA PRO A 22 32.12 -2.87 33.43
C PRO A 22 30.66 -2.71 33.87
N LEU A 23 30.17 -3.80 34.44
CA LEU A 23 29.02 -3.96 35.34
C LEU A 23 28.57 -2.65 36.04
N LEU A 24 27.35 -2.21 35.73
CA LEU A 24 26.51 -1.42 36.61
C LEU A 24 25.16 -2.14 36.71
N LEU A 25 25.01 -2.93 37.76
CA LEU A 25 23.74 -3.55 38.17
C LEU A 25 22.86 -2.44 38.75
N ALA A 26 21.98 -1.86 37.92
CA ALA A 26 20.86 -1.06 38.39
C ALA A 26 19.60 -1.93 38.35
N VAL A 27 19.17 -2.42 39.52
CA VAL A 27 17.87 -3.08 39.70
C VAL A 27 16.80 -2.00 39.61
N MET A 28 16.38 -1.68 38.39
CA MET A 28 15.20 -0.87 38.13
C MET A 28 13.98 -1.78 38.25
N LEU A 29 13.24 -1.65 39.35
CA LEU A 29 11.84 -2.05 39.44
C LEU A 29 11.04 -1.20 38.45
N SER A 30 11.13 -1.55 37.17
CA SER A 30 10.32 -0.96 36.11
C SER A 30 8.92 -1.55 36.24
N ALA A 31 8.06 -0.85 36.99
CA ALA A 31 6.63 -1.03 36.86
C ALA A 31 6.32 -0.89 35.36
N CYS A 32 5.82 -1.97 34.72
CA CYS A 32 5.40 -1.98 33.33
C CYS A 32 4.15 -1.09 33.15
N ALA A 33 4.27 0.21 33.40
CA ALA A 33 3.29 1.18 32.98
C ALA A 33 3.34 1.20 31.46
N LYS A 34 2.43 0.46 30.82
CA LYS A 34 2.25 0.49 29.38
C LYS A 34 2.15 1.96 28.96
N PRO A 35 3.04 2.43 28.08
CA PRO A 35 3.07 3.83 27.69
C PRO A 35 1.69 4.31 27.25
N ALA A 36 1.34 5.57 27.55
CA ALA A 36 0.03 6.13 27.20
C ALA A 36 -0.27 6.09 25.69
N TRP A 37 0.75 6.03 24.84
CA TRP A 37 0.61 5.85 23.38
C TRP A 37 0.13 4.45 22.97
N MET A 38 0.09 3.49 23.90
CA MET A 38 -0.26 2.08 23.65
C MET A 38 -1.70 1.72 24.03
N ARG A 39 -2.58 2.71 24.28
CA ARG A 39 -3.97 2.51 24.75
C ARG A 39 -5.07 2.94 23.79
N SER A 40 -4.75 3.42 22.61
CA SER A 40 -5.78 3.64 21.58
C SER A 40 -6.15 2.28 21.02
N ALA A 41 -7.32 1.76 21.40
CA ALA A 41 -7.91 0.66 20.63
C ALA A 41 -7.94 1.09 19.16
N PRO A 42 -7.67 0.19 18.21
CA PRO A 42 -7.85 0.52 16.81
C PRO A 42 -9.27 1.05 16.61
N PRO A 43 -9.46 2.07 15.76
CA PRO A 43 -10.80 2.58 15.46
C PRO A 43 -11.72 1.42 15.07
N ASP A 44 -12.88 1.35 15.73
CA ASP A 44 -13.91 0.37 15.42
C ASP A 44 -14.64 0.83 14.15
N PHE A 45 -14.51 0.05 13.08
CA PHE A 45 -15.14 0.30 11.79
C PHE A 45 -16.36 -0.57 11.53
N SER A 46 -16.89 -1.26 12.55
CA SER A 46 -18.00 -2.20 12.37
C SER A 46 -19.27 -1.54 11.83
N ASP A 47 -19.55 -0.28 12.22
CA ASP A 47 -20.72 0.49 11.76
C ASP A 47 -20.65 0.89 10.27
N TRP A 48 -19.44 0.97 9.68
CA TRP A 48 -19.26 1.31 8.27
C TRP A 48 -19.78 0.24 7.31
N PHE A 49 -19.87 -1.01 7.78
CA PHE A 49 -20.22 -2.16 6.94
C PHE A 49 -21.57 -2.76 7.34
N ASP A 50 -22.39 -2.03 8.09
CA ASP A 50 -23.79 -2.38 8.29
C ASP A 50 -24.59 -2.24 6.98
N SER A 51 -25.81 -2.77 6.96
CA SER A 51 -26.65 -2.74 5.75
C SER A 51 -27.05 -1.33 5.29
N GLN A 52 -26.91 -0.31 6.14
CA GLN A 52 -27.29 1.07 5.82
C GLN A 52 -26.15 1.84 5.16
N ASN A 53 -24.90 1.56 5.56
CA ASN A 53 -23.70 2.22 5.08
C ASN A 53 -22.95 1.40 4.02
N SER A 54 -23.34 0.14 3.80
CA SER A 54 -22.65 -0.71 2.83
C SER A 54 -23.02 -0.39 1.38
N ILE A 55 -22.03 -0.26 0.51
CA ILE A 55 -22.18 -0.14 -0.94
C ILE A 55 -21.43 -1.25 -1.68
N VAL A 56 -21.86 -1.54 -2.90
CA VAL A 56 -21.18 -2.48 -3.80
C VAL A 56 -20.24 -1.71 -4.72
N VAL A 57 -18.97 -2.11 -4.74
CA VAL A 57 -17.95 -1.59 -5.65
C VAL A 57 -17.48 -2.68 -6.60
N GLN A 58 -16.95 -2.28 -7.76
CA GLN A 58 -16.51 -3.20 -8.80
C GLN A 58 -15.02 -3.03 -9.09
N GLU A 59 -14.26 -4.12 -9.12
CA GLU A 59 -12.94 -4.09 -9.71
C GLU A 59 -13.05 -3.88 -11.23
N ALA A 60 -12.43 -2.81 -11.72
CA ALA A 60 -12.47 -2.42 -13.12
C ALA A 60 -11.20 -2.86 -13.89
N ALA A 61 -10.04 -2.76 -13.25
CA ALA A 61 -8.75 -3.15 -13.81
C ALA A 61 -7.72 -3.42 -12.71
N ARG A 62 -6.61 -4.07 -13.09
CA ARG A 62 -5.44 -4.28 -12.23
C ARG A 62 -4.16 -4.31 -13.06
N ALA A 63 -3.04 -4.02 -12.42
CA ALA A 63 -1.70 -4.20 -12.98
C ALA A 63 -0.71 -4.59 -11.88
N ASN A 64 0.33 -5.34 -12.25
CA ASN A 64 1.40 -5.74 -11.32
C ASN A 64 2.49 -4.67 -11.16
N THR A 65 2.53 -3.70 -12.09
CA THR A 65 3.53 -2.63 -12.14
C THR A 65 2.84 -1.31 -12.44
N CYS A 66 2.56 -0.53 -11.40
CA CYS A 66 1.89 0.77 -11.50
C CYS A 66 2.82 1.96 -11.26
N GLY A 67 4.10 1.71 -11.02
CA GLY A 67 5.11 2.74 -10.85
C GLY A 67 4.90 3.58 -9.58
N THR A 68 4.21 3.03 -8.58
CA THR A 68 4.03 3.68 -7.28
C THR A 68 5.39 3.92 -6.62
N PRO A 69 5.72 5.17 -6.24
CA PRO A 69 6.98 5.45 -5.56
C PRO A 69 6.91 5.02 -4.09
N GLY A 70 8.04 4.54 -3.55
CA GLY A 70 8.16 4.21 -2.13
C GLY A 70 7.45 2.91 -1.72
N GLY A 71 7.61 2.51 -0.46
CA GLY A 71 7.07 1.24 0.05
C GLY A 71 5.64 1.31 0.59
N GLU A 72 5.08 2.51 0.73
CA GLU A 72 3.77 2.71 1.37
C GLU A 72 2.62 2.41 0.42
N SER A 73 1.49 1.97 1.00
CA SER A 73 0.25 1.87 0.25
C SER A 73 -0.34 3.26 -0.01
N VAL A 74 -0.95 3.43 -1.17
CA VAL A 74 -1.56 4.70 -1.58
C VAL A 74 -2.99 4.42 -2.03
N VAL A 75 -3.91 5.32 -1.71
CA VAL A 75 -5.24 5.34 -2.29
C VAL A 75 -5.48 6.72 -2.88
N SER A 76 -5.97 6.75 -4.13
CA SER A 76 -6.29 7.97 -4.84
C SER A 76 -7.72 7.92 -5.35
N LEU A 77 -8.44 9.03 -5.26
CA LEU A 77 -9.79 9.19 -5.80
C LEU A 77 -9.74 9.95 -7.13
N MET A 78 -10.37 9.39 -8.16
CA MET A 78 -10.58 10.00 -9.46
C MET A 78 -12.07 10.28 -9.63
N ARG A 79 -12.41 11.49 -10.07
CA ARG A 79 -13.82 11.90 -10.20
C ARG A 79 -14.55 11.20 -11.33
N ASP A 80 -13.82 10.78 -12.37
CA ASP A 80 -14.38 10.25 -13.59
C ASP A 80 -13.38 9.39 -14.38
N LEU A 81 -13.87 8.77 -15.46
CA LEU A 81 -13.08 7.95 -16.37
C LEU A 81 -11.93 8.74 -17.05
N PRO A 82 -12.13 9.96 -17.58
CA PRO A 82 -11.03 10.75 -18.14
C PRO A 82 -9.88 11.00 -17.14
N SER A 83 -10.20 11.30 -15.88
CA SER A 83 -9.20 11.50 -14.81
C SER A 83 -8.40 10.23 -14.54
N MET A 84 -9.07 9.07 -14.48
CA MET A 84 -8.42 7.77 -14.33
C MET A 84 -7.54 7.43 -15.53
N GLN A 85 -7.99 7.69 -16.75
CA GLN A 85 -7.20 7.47 -17.97
C GLN A 85 -5.97 8.38 -18.02
N ALA A 86 -6.11 9.66 -17.62
CA ALA A 86 -5.00 10.59 -17.53
C ALA A 86 -3.95 10.13 -16.50
N TRP A 87 -4.40 9.64 -15.34
CA TRP A 87 -3.51 9.02 -14.35
C TRP A 87 -2.73 7.84 -14.95
N SER A 88 -3.43 6.92 -15.64
CA SER A 88 -2.82 5.74 -16.27
C SER A 88 -1.78 6.13 -17.32
N ALA A 89 -2.13 7.09 -18.19
CA ALA A 89 -1.26 7.57 -19.25
C ALA A 89 0.00 8.26 -18.70
N ASN A 90 -0.14 9.08 -17.66
CA ASN A 90 1.00 9.73 -16.98
C ASN A 90 1.97 8.73 -16.35
N ARG A 91 1.49 7.53 -16.00
CA ARG A 91 2.31 6.44 -15.46
C ARG A 91 2.83 5.47 -16.52
N GLY A 92 2.43 5.64 -17.78
CA GLY A 92 2.79 4.71 -18.86
C GLY A 92 2.19 3.31 -18.67
N ILE A 93 1.08 3.20 -17.94
CA ILE A 93 0.40 1.93 -17.68
C ILE A 93 -0.72 1.78 -18.71
N ALA A 94 -0.84 0.59 -19.31
CA ALA A 94 -2.01 0.22 -20.08
C ALA A 94 -2.98 -0.56 -19.19
N LEU A 95 -4.09 0.07 -18.79
CA LEU A 95 -5.14 -0.63 -18.06
C LEU A 95 -6.00 -1.45 -19.00
N VAL A 96 -5.98 -2.76 -18.81
CA VAL A 96 -6.90 -3.67 -19.49
C VAL A 96 -8.12 -3.82 -18.61
N SER A 97 -9.28 -3.48 -19.16
CA SER A 97 -10.55 -3.70 -18.46
C SER A 97 -10.77 -5.19 -18.23
N LEU A 98 -11.21 -5.52 -17.02
CA LEU A 98 -11.53 -6.90 -16.68
C LEU A 98 -12.66 -7.41 -17.56
N ASN A 99 -12.40 -8.55 -18.21
CA ASN A 99 -13.33 -9.25 -19.10
C ASN A 99 -13.68 -8.48 -20.40
N GLY A 100 -12.84 -7.51 -20.81
CA GLY A 100 -13.02 -6.80 -22.08
C GLY A 100 -14.27 -5.89 -22.14
N LYS A 101 -14.92 -5.65 -21.01
CA LYS A 101 -16.07 -4.75 -20.92
C LYS A 101 -15.62 -3.28 -20.94
N PRO A 102 -16.44 -2.34 -21.39
CA PRO A 102 -16.17 -0.92 -21.17
C PRO A 102 -16.04 -0.62 -19.67
N PHE A 103 -15.20 0.36 -19.35
CA PHE A 103 -15.11 0.93 -18.01
C PHE A 103 -16.45 1.57 -17.61
N PRO A 104 -17.00 1.29 -16.41
CA PRO A 104 -18.25 1.91 -15.95
C PRO A 104 -18.18 3.45 -15.90
N GLU A 105 -19.31 4.13 -15.96
CA GLU A 105 -19.32 5.56 -15.65
C GLU A 105 -19.24 5.81 -14.14
N GLY A 106 -18.74 6.98 -13.74
CA GLY A 106 -18.64 7.40 -12.34
C GLY A 106 -17.21 7.54 -11.82
N PRO A 107 -17.06 7.71 -10.49
CA PRO A 107 -15.77 7.88 -9.85
C PRO A 107 -15.01 6.56 -9.70
N TYR A 108 -13.70 6.67 -9.51
CA TYR A 108 -12.79 5.54 -9.35
C TYR A 108 -11.89 5.73 -8.14
N ALA A 109 -11.68 4.66 -7.38
CA ALA A 109 -10.57 4.58 -6.44
C ALA A 109 -9.43 3.76 -7.05
N ILE A 110 -8.20 4.26 -6.93
CA ILE A 110 -6.99 3.53 -7.30
C ILE A 110 -6.28 3.15 -6.02
N VAL A 111 -6.12 1.84 -5.81
CA VAL A 111 -5.48 1.25 -4.63
C VAL A 111 -4.12 0.71 -5.05
N GLU A 112 -3.05 1.24 -4.49
CA GLU A 112 -1.67 0.89 -4.79
C GLU A 112 -1.01 0.28 -3.55
N PHE A 113 -0.27 -0.82 -3.70
CA PHE A 113 0.43 -1.45 -2.56
C PHE A 113 1.75 -0.70 -2.23
N GLY A 114 2.28 0.07 -3.17
CA GLY A 114 3.65 0.59 -3.12
C GLY A 114 4.64 -0.37 -3.77
N GLN A 115 5.89 0.07 -3.87
CA GLN A 115 7.00 -0.67 -4.45
C GLN A 115 7.38 -1.88 -3.60
N ARG A 116 7.57 -3.02 -4.26
CA ARG A 116 7.93 -4.29 -3.63
C ARG A 116 9.18 -4.87 -4.28
N PRO A 117 10.06 -5.53 -3.51
CA PRO A 117 11.38 -5.93 -3.98
C PRO A 117 11.37 -7.08 -4.99
N ASN A 118 10.27 -7.82 -5.07
CA ASN A 118 10.13 -8.98 -5.94
C ASN A 118 8.67 -9.11 -6.44
N SER A 119 8.46 -10.04 -7.37
CA SER A 119 7.13 -10.41 -7.86
C SER A 119 6.40 -11.33 -6.86
N GLY A 120 5.07 -11.40 -6.98
CA GLY A 120 4.21 -12.26 -6.16
C GLY A 120 3.43 -11.55 -5.06
N TYR A 121 3.63 -10.24 -4.90
CA TYR A 121 2.73 -9.40 -4.12
C TYR A 121 1.44 -9.12 -4.89
N GLY A 122 0.34 -8.92 -4.17
CA GLY A 122 -0.94 -8.61 -4.78
C GLY A 122 -1.91 -7.90 -3.85
N ILE A 123 -2.99 -7.39 -4.44
CA ILE A 123 -4.11 -6.76 -3.74
C ILE A 123 -5.41 -7.39 -4.25
N ALA A 124 -6.31 -7.69 -3.32
CA ALA A 124 -7.73 -7.94 -3.61
C ALA A 124 -8.57 -6.94 -2.83
N VAL A 125 -9.40 -6.16 -3.54
CA VAL A 125 -10.34 -5.23 -2.91
C VAL A 125 -11.69 -5.94 -2.75
N SER A 126 -12.28 -5.81 -1.56
CA SER A 126 -13.63 -6.30 -1.28
C SER A 126 -14.65 -5.65 -2.20
N ARG A 127 -15.63 -6.42 -2.67
CA ARG A 127 -16.80 -5.90 -3.40
C ARG A 127 -17.73 -5.08 -2.51
N MET A 128 -17.65 -5.28 -1.20
CA MET A 128 -18.38 -4.50 -0.21
C MET A 128 -17.47 -3.42 0.36
N ALA A 129 -17.92 -2.18 0.30
CA ALA A 129 -17.29 -1.01 0.92
C ALA A 129 -18.29 -0.33 1.87
N GLY A 130 -17.81 0.50 2.78
CA GLY A 130 -18.64 1.36 3.62
C GLY A 130 -18.63 2.79 3.07
N ALA A 131 -19.78 3.47 3.05
CA ALA A 131 -19.89 4.86 2.65
C ALA A 131 -20.76 5.61 3.65
N LYS A 132 -20.23 6.71 4.20
CA LYS A 132 -20.91 7.49 5.24
C LYS A 132 -20.42 8.94 5.20
N ASP A 133 -21.35 9.89 5.17
CA ASP A 133 -21.04 11.33 5.23
C ASP A 133 -20.00 11.83 4.20
N GLY A 134 -19.96 11.21 3.01
CA GLY A 134 -18.99 11.53 1.95
C GLY A 134 -17.63 10.81 2.07
N ASP A 135 -17.39 10.09 3.16
CA ASP A 135 -16.23 9.22 3.32
C ASP A 135 -16.52 7.82 2.74
N LEU A 136 -15.54 7.26 2.04
CA LEU A 136 -15.54 5.89 1.54
C LEU A 136 -14.50 5.05 2.27
N MET A 137 -14.90 3.90 2.81
CA MET A 137 -14.03 2.91 3.44
C MET A 137 -13.92 1.66 2.56
N LEU A 138 -12.75 1.46 1.96
CA LEU A 138 -12.41 0.26 1.19
C LEU A 138 -11.72 -0.78 2.09
N LYS A 139 -12.10 -2.04 1.92
CA LYS A 139 -11.38 -3.18 2.51
C LYS A 139 -10.52 -3.84 1.45
N ALA A 140 -9.24 -4.05 1.75
CA ALA A 140 -8.35 -4.82 0.90
C ALA A 140 -7.66 -5.95 1.66
N THR A 141 -7.35 -7.01 0.95
CA THR A 141 -6.40 -8.03 1.39
C THR A 141 -5.11 -7.86 0.61
N PHE A 142 -4.02 -7.74 1.35
CA PHE A 142 -2.68 -7.65 0.80
C PHE A 142 -2.03 -9.02 0.88
N PHE A 143 -1.53 -9.49 -0.27
CA PHE A 143 -0.86 -10.78 -0.39
C PHE A 143 0.64 -10.57 -0.48
N GLU A 144 1.38 -11.32 0.32
CA GLU A 144 2.83 -11.38 0.30
C GLU A 144 3.28 -12.77 -0.15
N PRO A 145 4.35 -12.87 -0.95
CA PRO A 145 4.89 -14.16 -1.35
C PRO A 145 5.44 -14.90 -0.13
N ILE A 146 5.27 -16.22 -0.11
CA ILE A 146 5.81 -17.07 0.97
C ILE A 146 7.34 -16.96 0.96
N PRO A 147 7.98 -16.61 2.09
CA PRO A 147 9.43 -16.53 2.17
C PRO A 147 10.11 -17.83 1.72
N GLY A 148 11.16 -17.71 0.91
CA GLY A 148 11.91 -18.88 0.41
C GLY A 148 11.26 -19.63 -0.75
N ARG A 149 10.06 -19.24 -1.21
CA ARG A 149 9.59 -19.61 -2.55
C ARG A 149 10.24 -18.67 -3.57
N TRP A 150 10.57 -19.20 -4.75
CA TRP A 150 11.13 -18.43 -5.86
C TRP A 150 10.16 -17.31 -6.26
N SER A 151 10.47 -16.09 -5.84
CA SER A 151 9.94 -14.87 -6.43
C SER A 151 10.92 -14.43 -7.50
N GLU A 152 10.43 -14.09 -8.69
CA GLU A 152 11.25 -13.40 -9.67
C GLU A 152 11.76 -12.10 -9.04
N ALA A 153 13.06 -11.83 -9.18
CA ALA A 153 13.72 -10.64 -8.65
C ALA A 153 13.40 -9.40 -9.50
N GLU A 154 12.12 -9.20 -9.78
CA GLU A 154 11.58 -8.07 -10.49
C GLU A 154 10.82 -7.19 -9.50
N VAL A 155 11.19 -5.91 -9.46
CA VAL A 155 10.50 -4.92 -8.63
C VAL A 155 9.07 -4.78 -9.12
N SER A 156 8.10 -5.05 -8.23
CA SER A 156 6.68 -4.91 -8.53
C SER A 156 6.08 -3.71 -7.81
N SER A 157 4.94 -3.22 -8.30
CA SER A 157 4.15 -2.17 -7.66
C SER A 157 2.67 -2.40 -7.99
N PRO A 158 2.04 -3.43 -7.40
CA PRO A 158 0.71 -3.84 -7.80
C PRO A 158 -0.32 -2.76 -7.45
N CYS A 159 -1.31 -2.59 -8.34
CA CYS A 159 -2.46 -1.74 -8.08
C CYS A 159 -3.77 -2.33 -8.63
N VAL A 160 -4.86 -1.86 -8.05
CA VAL A 160 -6.23 -2.23 -8.40
C VAL A 160 -7.06 -0.96 -8.59
N ILE A 161 -7.83 -0.93 -9.67
CA ILE A 161 -8.74 0.16 -10.01
C ILE A 161 -10.15 -0.31 -9.68
N VAL A 162 -10.84 0.47 -8.86
CA VAL A 162 -12.16 0.17 -8.33
C VAL A 162 -13.13 1.21 -8.87
N ALA A 163 -14.09 0.77 -9.67
CA ALA A 163 -15.24 1.59 -10.06
C ALA A 163 -16.20 1.72 -8.87
N LEU A 164 -16.61 2.95 -8.60
CA LEU A 164 -17.47 3.32 -7.48
C LEU A 164 -18.88 3.68 -7.99
N PRO A 165 -19.93 3.39 -7.21
CA PRO A 165 -21.26 3.94 -7.48
C PRO A 165 -21.23 5.46 -7.62
N ALA A 166 -22.06 6.00 -8.51
CA ALA A 166 -22.18 7.43 -8.71
C ALA A 166 -22.67 8.13 -7.43
N ALA A 167 -21.73 8.79 -6.74
CA ALA A 167 -21.93 9.61 -5.56
C ALA A 167 -20.73 10.56 -5.42
N GLU A 168 -20.87 11.58 -4.59
CA GLU A 168 -19.77 12.44 -4.23
C GLU A 168 -19.03 11.84 -3.03
N TYR A 169 -17.74 11.59 -3.20
CA TYR A 169 -16.85 11.15 -2.13
C TYR A 169 -15.78 12.24 -1.92
N SER A 170 -15.63 12.71 -0.69
CA SER A 170 -14.60 13.68 -0.30
C SER A 170 -13.31 12.98 0.14
N ARG A 171 -13.43 11.76 0.66
CA ARG A 171 -12.31 11.01 1.24
C ARG A 171 -12.43 9.52 0.96
N VAL A 172 -11.29 8.87 0.75
CA VAL A 172 -11.20 7.41 0.69
C VAL A 172 -10.17 6.92 1.70
N ARG A 173 -10.58 5.97 2.53
CA ARG A 173 -9.70 5.24 3.44
C ARG A 173 -9.62 3.79 3.02
N LEU A 174 -8.43 3.22 3.18
CA LEU A 174 -8.14 1.83 2.87
C LEU A 174 -7.76 1.10 4.14
N ILE A 175 -8.52 0.07 4.51
CA ILE A 175 -8.16 -0.83 5.62
C ILE A 175 -7.77 -2.21 5.11
N ASP A 176 -6.83 -2.84 5.79
CA ASP A 176 -6.39 -4.20 5.46
C ASP A 176 -7.22 -5.29 6.15
N GLN A 177 -6.84 -6.55 5.92
CA GLN A 177 -7.47 -7.72 6.51
C GLN A 177 -7.37 -7.80 8.04
N THR A 178 -6.53 -6.97 8.67
CA THR A 178 -6.38 -6.87 10.14
C THR A 178 -7.17 -5.69 10.73
N GLY A 179 -7.81 -4.87 9.89
CA GLY A 179 -8.51 -3.65 10.29
C GLY A 179 -7.61 -2.43 10.42
N LEU A 180 -6.33 -2.53 10.03
CA LEU A 180 -5.41 -1.40 10.07
C LEU A 180 -5.60 -0.50 8.85
N VAL A 181 -5.64 0.83 9.06
CA VAL A 181 -5.62 1.81 7.96
C VAL A 181 -4.26 1.78 7.27
N ARG A 182 -4.26 1.52 5.97
CA ARG A 182 -3.07 1.45 5.11
C ARG A 182 -2.84 2.69 4.28
N ALA A 183 -3.91 3.40 3.92
CA ALA A 183 -3.83 4.61 3.12
C ALA A 183 -5.08 5.47 3.32
N ASP A 184 -4.93 6.76 3.09
CA ASP A 184 -5.99 7.77 3.17
C ASP A 184 -5.71 8.89 2.16
N THR A 185 -6.74 9.35 1.44
CA THR A 185 -6.61 10.43 0.46
C THR A 185 -6.25 11.79 1.07
N GLU A 186 -6.50 12.00 2.37
CA GLU A 186 -6.13 13.23 3.08
C GLU A 186 -4.67 13.22 3.58
N GLY A 187 -3.92 12.15 3.32
CA GLY A 187 -2.59 11.90 3.89
C GLY A 187 -2.66 10.82 4.97
N ALA A 188 -1.61 10.00 5.07
CA ALA A 188 -1.52 8.99 6.13
C ALA A 188 -1.60 9.67 7.52
N PRO A 189 -2.26 9.06 8.52
CA PRO A 189 -2.31 9.59 9.88
C PRO A 189 -0.92 9.77 10.50
#